data_AF-A0A7Y5L3F2-F1
#
_entry.id   AF-A0A7Y5L3F2-F1
#
_cell.length_a   1.000
_cell.length_b   1.000
_cell.length_c   1.000
_cell.angle_alpha   90.00
_cell.angle_beta   90.00
_cell.angle_gamma   90.00
#
_symmetry.space_group_name_H-M   'P 1'
#
loop_
_entity.id
_entity.type
_entity.pdbx_description
1 polymer ?
#
loop_
_entity_poly.entity_id
_entity_poly.type
_entity_poly.pdbx_seq_one_letter_code
_entity_poly.pdbx_strand_id
1 'polypeptide(L)'
;MSKNKPSFNEMLKNPLLFLASSYTYFLVVLVGLGLLYITNLGAIYNNAVPPRLVDSTQLVTDLELKNPAVLKAVEFENIKTPTPEMLAKGKATFEAVCVSCHGGQGKGDGVAGVALNPKPRNFHAKDGWKNGRNLAGMYMTLQNGIAANGMPAYDNLPVDERLGVIHYIMQNFMEGAPAITDAEVTQLDEEYQLSKGTEEPGILPVAGAQKLVMNEKADLSKRLNSALEKLKSMETDDNARLFKSVTGNSSAALATLINDNTWNKDVKSFRAMLDKNIVQNGFAPAVLRLGDEEFARLYNFLKGLLA
;
A
#
# COMPACT_ATOMS: atom_id res chain seq x y z
N MET A 1 -10.66 -17.78 79.43
CA MET A 1 -12.06 -17.32 79.36
C MET A 1 -12.51 -17.32 77.91
N SER A 2 -13.23 -18.38 77.49
CA SER A 2 -13.81 -18.47 76.15
C SER A 2 -14.99 -17.50 76.06
N LYS A 3 -14.83 -16.35 75.40
CA LYS A 3 -15.98 -15.51 75.03
C LYS A 3 -16.63 -16.14 73.81
N ASN A 4 -17.73 -16.85 74.02
CA ASN A 4 -18.56 -17.38 72.94
C ASN A 4 -18.96 -16.22 72.02
N LYS A 5 -18.73 -16.37 70.71
CA LYS A 5 -19.20 -15.39 69.71
C LYS A 5 -20.73 -15.32 69.77
N PRO A 6 -21.34 -14.12 69.75
CA PRO A 6 -22.79 -13.98 69.76
C PRO A 6 -23.42 -14.68 68.56
N SER A 7 -24.58 -15.30 68.76
CA SER A 7 -25.29 -15.99 67.69
C SER A 7 -25.90 -14.99 66.69
N PHE A 8 -26.12 -15.41 65.43
CA PHE A 8 -26.66 -14.53 64.38
C PHE A 8 -27.99 -13.84 64.78
N ASN A 9 -28.85 -14.56 65.51
CA ASN A 9 -30.12 -14.04 66.03
C ASN A 9 -29.95 -13.00 67.14
N GLU A 10 -28.85 -13.03 67.91
CA GLU A 10 -28.53 -12.00 68.91
C GLU A 10 -27.95 -10.75 68.25
N MET A 11 -27.19 -10.92 67.17
CA MET A 11 -26.63 -9.81 66.39
C MET A 11 -27.72 -8.96 65.74
N LEU A 12 -28.78 -9.59 65.19
CA LEU A 12 -29.91 -8.88 64.58
C LEU A 12 -30.71 -8.01 65.56
N LYS A 13 -30.68 -8.33 66.86
CA LYS A 13 -31.40 -7.58 67.90
C LYS A 13 -30.64 -6.36 68.40
N ASN A 14 -29.34 -6.27 68.14
CA ASN A 14 -28.50 -5.15 68.57
C ASN A 14 -27.93 -4.41 67.34
N PRO A 15 -28.49 -3.24 66.98
CA PRO A 15 -28.17 -2.56 65.71
C PRO A 15 -26.69 -2.19 65.60
N LEU A 16 -26.04 -1.84 66.72
CA LEU A 16 -24.61 -1.51 66.76
C LEU A 16 -23.71 -2.72 66.48
N LEU A 17 -24.02 -3.88 67.05
CA LEU A 17 -23.26 -5.11 66.81
C LEU A 17 -23.46 -5.62 65.38
N PHE A 18 -24.68 -5.49 64.85
CA PHE A 18 -24.99 -5.84 63.46
C PHE A 18 -24.19 -4.98 62.48
N LEU A 19 -24.21 -3.65 62.65
CA LEU A 19 -23.47 -2.70 61.82
C LEU A 19 -21.95 -2.91 61.87
N ALA A 20 -21.38 -3.12 63.06
CA ALA A 20 -19.94 -3.37 63.20
C ALA A 20 -19.50 -4.65 62.47
N SER A 21 -20.32 -5.71 62.56
CA SER A 21 -20.02 -6.99 61.94
C SER A 21 -20.25 -6.99 60.43
N SER A 22 -21.34 -6.36 59.96
CA SER A 22 -21.63 -6.24 58.53
C SER A 22 -20.61 -5.33 57.83
N TYR A 23 -20.19 -4.24 58.47
CA TYR A 23 -19.14 -3.35 57.97
C TYR A 23 -17.79 -4.07 57.83
N THR A 24 -17.40 -4.86 58.83
CA THR A 24 -16.15 -5.63 58.79
C THR A 24 -16.19 -6.66 57.67
N TYR A 25 -17.32 -7.35 57.47
CA TYR A 25 -17.49 -8.29 56.37
C TYR A 25 -17.43 -7.60 55.01
N PHE A 26 -18.13 -6.47 54.84
CA PHE A 26 -18.12 -5.70 53.61
C PHE A 26 -16.71 -5.19 53.26
N LEU A 27 -15.96 -4.71 54.27
CA LEU A 27 -14.60 -4.23 54.08
C LEU A 27 -13.66 -5.37 53.65
N VAL A 28 -13.78 -6.57 54.24
CA VAL A 28 -13.02 -7.75 53.81
C VAL A 28 -13.35 -8.16 52.37
N VAL A 29 -14.63 -8.14 51.99
CA VAL A 29 -15.06 -8.43 50.61
C VAL A 29 -14.51 -7.40 49.64
N LEU A 30 -14.57 -6.11 49.98
CA LEU A 30 -14.11 -5.02 49.12
C LEU A 30 -12.58 -5.05 48.94
N VAL A 31 -11.83 -5.31 50.01
CA VAL A 31 -10.38 -5.53 49.93
C VAL A 31 -10.05 -6.79 49.11
N GLY A 32 -10.82 -7.88 49.28
CA GLY A 32 -10.66 -9.10 48.49
C GLY A 32 -10.90 -8.88 47.00
N LEU A 33 -11.96 -8.15 46.64
CA LEU A 33 -12.24 -7.77 45.26
C LEU A 33 -11.17 -6.83 44.70
N GLY A 34 -10.67 -5.89 45.50
CA GLY A 34 -9.57 -5.01 45.12
C GLY A 34 -8.28 -5.78 44.85
N LEU A 35 -7.92 -6.73 45.70
CA LEU A 35 -6.77 -7.62 45.49
C LEU A 35 -6.95 -8.47 44.24
N LEU A 36 -8.14 -9.04 44.04
CA LEU A 36 -8.45 -9.84 42.85
C LEU A 36 -8.36 -8.99 41.57
N TYR A 37 -8.82 -7.74 41.61
CA TYR A 37 -8.68 -6.79 40.51
C TYR A 37 -7.21 -6.46 40.23
N ILE A 38 -6.40 -6.18 41.26
CA ILE A 38 -4.97 -5.88 41.12
C ILE A 38 -4.19 -7.10 40.58
N THR A 39 -4.50 -8.31 41.02
CA THR A 39 -3.84 -9.52 40.50
C THR A 39 -4.23 -9.82 39.06
N ASN A 40 -5.42 -9.38 38.64
CA ASN A 40 -5.92 -9.55 37.27
C ASN A 40 -5.75 -8.30 36.40
N LEU A 41 -5.07 -7.26 36.89
CA LEU A 41 -4.95 -5.96 36.22
C LEU A 41 -4.29 -6.13 34.84
N GLY A 42 -3.30 -7.03 34.73
CA GLY A 42 -2.69 -7.37 33.44
C GLY A 42 -3.68 -7.98 32.45
N ALA A 43 -4.56 -8.88 32.89
CA ALA A 43 -5.58 -9.47 32.01
C ALA A 43 -6.70 -8.49 31.65
N ILE A 44 -7.03 -7.55 32.55
CA ILE A 44 -8.07 -6.54 32.36
C ILE A 44 -7.56 -5.38 31.48
N TYR A 45 -6.28 -5.01 31.61
CA TYR A 45 -5.68 -3.89 30.88
C TYR A 45 -5.10 -4.30 29.52
N ASN A 46 -4.66 -5.54 29.40
CA ASN A 46 -4.24 -6.07 28.11
C ASN A 46 -5.50 -6.32 27.27
N ASN A 47 -5.88 -5.34 26.46
CA ASN A 47 -6.55 -5.62 25.20
C ASN A 47 -5.65 -6.60 24.46
N ALA A 48 -5.97 -7.89 24.54
CA ALA A 48 -5.33 -8.95 23.77
C ALA A 48 -5.78 -8.84 22.31
N VAL A 49 -5.52 -7.68 21.70
CA VAL A 49 -5.36 -7.62 20.26
C VAL A 49 -3.95 -8.16 20.06
N PRO A 50 -3.77 -9.43 19.65
CA PRO A 50 -2.44 -9.92 19.35
C PRO A 50 -1.80 -8.93 18.37
N PRO A 51 -0.55 -8.51 18.59
CA PRO A 51 0.14 -7.73 17.57
C PRO A 51 0.17 -8.61 16.33
N ARG A 52 -0.70 -8.30 15.36
CA ARG A 52 -0.52 -8.80 13.99
C ARG A 52 0.69 -8.05 13.49
N LEU A 53 1.88 -8.51 13.87
CA LEU A 53 3.08 -8.28 13.10
C LEU A 53 2.86 -9.10 11.84
N VAL A 54 2.16 -8.47 10.91
CA VAL A 54 2.02 -8.98 9.56
C VAL A 54 3.44 -9.02 9.03
N ASP A 55 3.97 -10.23 8.85
CA ASP A 55 5.31 -10.41 8.29
C ASP A 55 5.30 -9.85 6.86
N SER A 56 5.83 -8.62 6.72
CA SER A 56 5.88 -7.93 5.44
C SER A 56 6.76 -8.64 4.43
N THR A 57 7.56 -9.63 4.85
CA THR A 57 8.33 -10.50 3.94
C THR A 57 7.47 -11.59 3.31
N GLN A 58 6.29 -11.91 3.87
CA GLN A 58 5.37 -12.91 3.34
C GLN A 58 4.19 -12.33 2.54
N LEU A 59 3.91 -11.03 2.65
CA LEU A 59 3.00 -10.37 1.71
C LEU A 59 3.74 -9.98 0.44
N VAL A 60 3.82 -10.93 -0.48
CA VAL A 60 4.05 -10.62 -1.90
C VAL A 60 2.69 -10.33 -2.52
N THR A 61 2.08 -9.21 -2.12
CA THR A 61 0.87 -8.72 -2.80
C THR A 61 1.32 -7.71 -3.84
N ASP A 62 1.23 -8.10 -5.10
CA ASP A 62 1.46 -7.17 -6.20
C ASP A 62 0.29 -6.18 -6.29
N LEU A 63 0.56 -4.98 -6.80
CA LEU A 63 -0.52 -4.02 -7.03
C LEU A 63 -1.44 -4.54 -8.15
N GLU A 64 -2.67 -4.05 -8.19
CA GLU A 64 -3.53 -4.31 -9.33
C GLU A 64 -3.04 -3.50 -10.54
N LEU A 65 -3.08 -4.13 -11.73
CA LEU A 65 -2.78 -3.44 -12.98
C LEU A 65 -3.82 -2.34 -13.18
N LYS A 66 -3.38 -1.09 -13.14
CA LYS A 66 -4.23 0.08 -13.38
C LYS A 66 -3.75 0.80 -14.63
N ASN A 67 -4.62 0.95 -15.62
CA ASN A 67 -4.28 1.77 -16.78
C ASN A 67 -4.16 3.24 -16.36
N PRO A 68 -3.31 4.04 -17.04
CA PRO A 68 -3.29 5.47 -16.82
C PRO A 68 -4.70 6.02 -17.04
N ALA A 69 -5.16 6.84 -16.10
CA ALA A 69 -6.48 7.44 -16.15
C ALA A 69 -6.29 8.95 -16.18
N VAL A 70 -6.92 9.61 -17.14
CA VAL A 70 -7.12 11.05 -17.06
C VAL A 70 -8.31 11.25 -16.13
N LEU A 71 -8.06 11.71 -14.90
CA LEU A 71 -9.16 12.17 -14.06
C LEU A 71 -9.82 13.32 -14.82
N LYS A 72 -11.12 13.17 -15.10
CA LYS A 72 -11.88 14.20 -15.80
C LYS A 72 -11.70 15.50 -15.02
N ALA A 73 -11.29 16.53 -15.74
CA ALA A 73 -11.38 17.91 -15.29
C ALA A 73 -12.68 18.13 -14.53
N VAL A 74 -12.61 18.76 -13.36
CA VAL A 74 -13.85 19.26 -12.77
C VAL A 74 -14.36 20.32 -13.72
N GLU A 75 -15.54 20.10 -14.31
CA GLU A 75 -16.14 21.12 -15.18
C GLU A 75 -16.26 22.42 -14.40
N PHE A 76 -15.94 23.54 -15.04
CA PHE A 76 -15.91 24.86 -14.41
C PHE A 76 -17.19 25.15 -13.60
N GLU A 77 -18.34 24.74 -14.13
CA GLU A 77 -19.65 24.87 -13.47
C GLU A 77 -19.73 24.09 -12.15
N ASN A 78 -19.12 22.90 -12.09
CA ASN A 78 -19.14 22.03 -10.91
C ASN A 78 -18.25 22.53 -9.78
N ILE A 79 -17.30 23.42 -10.07
CA ILE A 79 -16.51 24.11 -9.04
C ILE A 79 -17.40 25.07 -8.25
N LYS A 80 -18.30 25.77 -8.95
CA LYS A 80 -19.25 26.71 -8.35
C LYS A 80 -20.45 26.01 -7.72
N THR A 81 -21.01 25.04 -8.45
CA THR A 81 -22.25 24.35 -8.09
C THR A 81 -21.97 22.85 -7.99
N PRO A 82 -21.85 22.27 -6.78
CA PRO A 82 -21.46 20.88 -6.65
C PRO A 82 -22.56 19.95 -7.16
N THR A 83 -22.17 18.88 -7.85
CA THR A 83 -23.10 17.80 -8.18
C THR A 83 -23.51 17.03 -6.91
N PRO A 84 -24.67 16.34 -6.91
CA PRO A 84 -25.06 15.50 -5.78
C PRO A 84 -24.01 14.43 -5.42
N GLU A 85 -23.34 13.87 -6.42
CA GLU A 85 -22.26 12.89 -6.23
C GLU A 85 -21.04 13.53 -5.56
N MET A 86 -20.61 14.71 -6.03
CA MET A 86 -19.49 15.45 -5.44
C MET A 86 -19.77 15.81 -3.97
N LEU A 87 -20.99 16.23 -3.66
CA LEU A 87 -21.41 16.52 -2.29
C LEU A 87 -21.43 15.26 -1.42
N ALA A 88 -21.89 14.13 -1.95
CA ALA A 88 -21.90 12.85 -1.23
C ALA A 88 -20.47 12.35 -0.94
N LYS A 89 -19.56 12.45 -1.91
CA LYS A 89 -18.13 12.17 -1.70
C LYS A 89 -17.55 13.11 -0.65
N GLY A 90 -17.81 14.41 -0.78
CA GLY A 90 -17.38 15.42 0.19
C GLY A 90 -17.81 15.13 1.62
N LYS A 91 -19.07 14.70 1.82
CA LYS A 91 -19.55 14.23 3.12
C LYS A 91 -18.76 13.02 3.63
N ALA A 92 -18.57 12.00 2.80
CA ALA A 92 -17.84 10.79 3.19
C ALA A 92 -16.38 11.09 3.56
N THR A 93 -15.71 11.94 2.77
CA THR A 93 -14.35 12.40 3.03
C THR A 93 -14.29 13.24 4.32
N PHE A 94 -15.26 14.12 4.56
CA PHE A 94 -15.35 14.87 5.81
C PHE A 94 -15.47 13.94 7.03
N GLU A 95 -16.37 12.96 6.97
CA GLU A 95 -16.59 11.99 8.03
C GLU A 95 -15.35 11.13 8.31
N ALA A 96 -14.65 10.69 7.26
CA ALA A 96 -13.48 9.83 7.38
C ALA A 96 -12.21 10.58 7.84
N VAL A 97 -12.01 11.81 7.37
CA VAL A 97 -10.72 12.52 7.49
C VAL A 97 -10.80 13.71 8.45
N CYS A 98 -11.89 14.49 8.40
CA CYS A 98 -11.95 15.80 9.06
C CYS A 98 -12.57 15.76 10.46
N VAL A 99 -13.50 14.84 10.72
CA VAL A 99 -14.29 14.77 11.97
C VAL A 99 -13.43 14.56 13.21
N SER A 100 -12.33 13.81 13.11
CA SER A 100 -11.43 13.54 14.25
C SER A 100 -10.89 14.82 14.90
N CYS A 101 -10.65 15.87 14.11
CA CYS A 101 -10.17 17.16 14.57
C CYS A 101 -11.27 18.23 14.63
N HIS A 102 -12.11 18.33 13.61
CA HIS A 102 -13.13 19.40 13.51
C HIS A 102 -14.47 19.05 14.19
N GLY A 103 -14.67 17.81 14.60
CA GLY A 103 -15.91 17.32 15.21
C GLY A 103 -17.01 17.04 14.19
N GLY A 104 -17.92 16.12 14.51
CA GLY A 104 -19.03 15.73 13.62
C GLY A 104 -20.00 16.87 13.29
N GLN A 105 -20.05 17.90 14.15
CA GLN A 105 -20.85 19.11 13.95
C GLN A 105 -20.01 20.29 13.42
N GLY A 106 -18.73 20.10 13.11
CA GLY A 106 -17.86 21.16 12.58
C GLY A 106 -17.50 22.27 13.58
N LYS A 107 -17.56 21.98 14.89
CA LYS A 107 -17.34 22.99 15.96
C LYS A 107 -15.89 23.14 16.41
N GLY A 108 -14.96 22.38 15.82
CA GLY A 108 -13.55 22.37 16.21
C GLY A 108 -13.31 21.63 17.54
N ASP A 109 -14.21 20.72 17.91
CA ASP A 109 -14.24 19.99 19.18
C ASP A 109 -14.03 18.47 19.00
N GLY A 110 -13.43 18.06 17.87
CA GLY A 110 -13.07 16.67 17.62
C GLY A 110 -12.07 16.16 18.67
N VAL A 111 -12.10 14.84 18.94
CA VAL A 111 -11.30 14.20 20.01
C VAL A 111 -9.81 14.51 19.87
N ALA A 112 -9.27 14.49 18.64
CA ALA A 112 -7.88 14.87 18.38
C ALA A 112 -7.66 16.39 18.45
N GLY A 113 -8.68 17.17 18.11
CA GLY A 113 -8.65 18.64 18.10
C GLY A 113 -8.52 19.28 19.47
N VAL A 114 -9.00 18.62 20.53
CA VAL A 114 -8.94 19.14 21.92
C VAL A 114 -7.49 19.39 22.38
N ALA A 115 -6.53 18.59 21.91
CA ALA A 115 -5.12 18.70 22.27
C ALA A 115 -4.33 19.72 21.42
N LEU A 116 -4.92 20.27 20.36
CA LEU A 116 -4.23 21.18 19.45
C LEU A 116 -4.32 22.63 19.94
N ASN A 117 -3.20 23.36 19.80
CA ASN A 117 -3.12 24.80 20.06
C ASN A 117 -2.46 25.49 18.86
N PRO A 118 -3.18 26.33 18.10
CA PRO A 118 -4.57 26.72 18.31
C PRO A 118 -5.57 25.58 18.02
N LYS A 119 -6.77 25.66 18.61
CA LYS A 119 -7.85 24.71 18.34
C LYS A 119 -8.24 24.69 16.85
N PRO A 120 -8.71 23.54 16.33
CA PRO A 120 -9.24 23.48 14.97
C PRO A 120 -10.38 24.47 14.73
N ARG A 121 -10.57 24.84 13.47
CA ARG A 121 -11.59 25.82 13.07
C ARG A 121 -12.99 25.33 13.43
N ASN A 122 -13.73 26.17 14.14
CA ASN A 122 -15.19 26.10 14.22
C ASN A 122 -15.79 26.72 12.95
N PHE A 123 -16.42 25.91 12.11
CA PHE A 123 -16.96 26.36 10.82
C PHE A 123 -18.20 27.24 10.95
N HIS A 124 -18.88 27.22 12.11
CA HIS A 124 -20.01 28.11 12.41
C HIS A 124 -19.57 29.55 12.70
N ALA A 125 -18.29 29.75 13.06
CA ALA A 125 -17.76 31.07 13.35
C ALA A 125 -17.44 31.84 12.05
N LYS A 126 -17.91 33.09 11.97
CA LYS A 126 -17.64 33.96 10.81
C LYS A 126 -16.18 34.44 10.75
N ASP A 127 -15.54 34.60 11.91
CA ASP A 127 -14.20 35.15 12.05
C ASP A 127 -13.12 34.09 12.34
N GLY A 128 -11.86 34.49 12.18
CA GLY A 128 -10.68 33.69 12.52
C GLY A 128 -10.26 32.64 11.48
N TRP A 129 -10.89 32.63 10.30
CA TRP A 129 -10.43 31.83 9.17
C TRP A 129 -9.06 32.33 8.70
N LYS A 130 -8.03 31.47 8.76
CA LYS A 130 -6.64 31.87 8.48
C LYS A 130 -6.44 32.36 7.03
N ASN A 131 -7.10 31.68 6.10
CA ASN A 131 -6.96 31.87 4.66
C ASN A 131 -8.22 32.45 4.01
N GLY A 132 -9.21 32.84 4.82
CA GLY A 132 -10.55 33.23 4.34
C GLY A 132 -11.56 32.09 4.42
N ARG A 133 -12.85 32.48 4.45
CA ARG A 133 -14.02 31.59 4.50
C ARG A 133 -14.71 31.41 3.15
N ASN A 134 -14.06 31.84 2.08
CA ASN A 134 -14.52 31.69 0.70
C ASN A 134 -13.95 30.40 0.09
N LEU A 135 -14.42 30.02 -1.09
CA LEU A 135 -14.02 28.78 -1.75
C LEU A 135 -12.50 28.73 -1.93
N ALA A 136 -11.90 29.83 -2.42
CA ALA A 136 -10.46 29.89 -2.67
C ALA A 136 -9.62 29.73 -1.40
N GLY A 137 -10.01 30.40 -0.30
CA GLY A 137 -9.33 30.29 0.98
C GLY A 137 -9.41 28.89 1.59
N MET A 138 -10.57 28.24 1.47
CA MET A 138 -10.75 26.87 1.92
C MET A 138 -9.97 25.88 1.06
N TYR A 139 -9.95 26.07 -0.26
CA TYR A 139 -9.18 25.24 -1.18
C TYR A 139 -7.68 25.35 -0.93
N MET A 140 -7.15 26.58 -0.79
CA MET A 140 -5.76 26.82 -0.42
C MET A 140 -5.39 26.15 0.92
N THR A 141 -6.32 26.13 1.87
CA THR A 141 -6.14 25.45 3.16
C THR A 141 -6.03 23.93 3.00
N LEU A 142 -6.84 23.32 2.13
CA LEU A 142 -6.73 21.88 1.84
C LEU A 142 -5.47 21.56 1.02
N GLN A 143 -5.09 22.43 0.08
CA GLN A 143 -3.91 22.22 -0.76
C GLN A 143 -2.61 22.31 0.04
N ASN A 144 -2.46 23.32 0.91
CA ASN A 144 -1.19 23.62 1.57
C ASN A 144 -1.15 23.21 3.05
N GLY A 145 -2.32 22.96 3.65
CA GLY A 145 -2.45 22.79 5.08
C GLY A 145 -2.19 24.06 5.88
N ILE A 146 -2.18 23.92 7.20
CA ILE A 146 -1.72 24.93 8.16
C ILE A 146 -0.77 24.20 9.11
N ALA A 147 0.38 23.77 8.58
CA ALA A 147 1.29 22.85 9.27
C ALA A 147 1.71 23.34 10.66
N ALA A 148 1.96 24.65 10.82
CA ALA A 148 2.30 25.26 12.11
C ALA A 148 1.21 25.08 13.19
N ASN A 149 -0.04 24.83 12.79
CA ASN A 149 -1.20 24.67 13.68
C ASN A 149 -1.71 23.22 13.71
N GLY A 150 -0.96 22.27 13.14
CA GLY A 150 -1.29 20.84 13.17
C GLY A 150 -2.28 20.37 12.10
N MET A 151 -2.63 21.21 11.10
CA MET A 151 -3.43 20.78 9.95
C MET A 151 -2.50 20.41 8.78
N PRO A 152 -2.40 19.13 8.38
CA PRO A 152 -1.59 18.73 7.24
C PRO A 152 -2.18 19.23 5.92
N ALA A 153 -1.39 19.17 4.85
CA ALA A 153 -1.89 19.29 3.49
C ALA A 153 -2.70 18.03 3.12
N TYR A 154 -3.70 18.21 2.28
CA TYR A 154 -4.55 17.17 1.71
C TYR A 154 -4.51 17.23 0.17
N ASP A 155 -3.36 17.62 -0.39
CA ASP A 155 -3.10 17.70 -1.83
C ASP A 155 -3.13 16.33 -2.52
N ASN A 156 -3.02 15.26 -1.73
CA ASN A 156 -3.21 13.87 -2.16
C ASN A 156 -4.70 13.50 -2.39
N LEU A 157 -5.65 14.30 -1.90
CA LEU A 157 -7.06 14.08 -2.20
C LEU A 157 -7.38 14.55 -3.63
N PRO A 158 -8.17 13.77 -4.39
CA PRO A 158 -8.70 14.20 -5.69
C PRO A 158 -9.36 15.57 -5.62
N VAL A 159 -9.27 16.33 -6.72
CA VAL A 159 -9.80 17.71 -6.78
C VAL A 159 -11.31 17.75 -6.53
N ASP A 160 -12.06 16.79 -7.07
CA ASP A 160 -13.51 16.67 -6.87
C ASP A 160 -13.85 16.40 -5.41
N GLU A 161 -13.07 15.57 -4.71
CA GLU A 161 -13.25 15.32 -3.28
C GLU A 161 -12.96 16.56 -2.43
N ARG A 162 -11.88 17.30 -2.73
CA ARG A 162 -11.55 18.53 -2.00
C ARG A 162 -12.64 19.59 -2.15
N LEU A 163 -13.09 19.82 -3.39
CA LEU A 163 -14.20 20.73 -3.66
C LEU A 163 -15.49 20.24 -2.98
N GLY A 164 -15.76 18.92 -3.04
CA GLY A 164 -16.90 18.31 -2.37
C GLY A 164 -16.90 18.55 -0.86
N VAL A 165 -15.77 18.39 -0.18
CA VAL A 165 -15.64 18.66 1.26
C VAL A 165 -15.91 20.13 1.56
N ILE A 166 -15.36 21.05 0.76
CA ILE A 166 -15.58 22.49 0.95
C ILE A 166 -17.06 22.83 0.82
N HIS A 167 -17.70 22.37 -0.26
CA HIS A 167 -19.13 22.56 -0.48
C HIS A 167 -19.98 21.95 0.64
N TYR A 168 -19.63 20.75 1.10
CA TYR A 168 -20.29 20.11 2.23
C TYR A 168 -20.21 20.97 3.50
N ILE A 169 -19.04 21.52 3.82
CA ILE A 169 -18.84 22.42 4.97
C ILE A 169 -19.65 23.71 4.81
N MET A 170 -19.60 24.32 3.62
CA MET A 170 -20.34 25.57 3.33
C MET A 170 -21.85 25.39 3.47
N GLN A 171 -22.40 24.24 3.03
CA GLN A 171 -23.84 23.96 3.09
C GLN A 171 -24.34 23.53 4.47
N ASN A 172 -23.52 22.82 5.26
CA ASN A 172 -23.99 22.18 6.50
C ASN A 172 -23.57 22.92 7.78
N PHE A 173 -22.48 23.71 7.76
CA PHE A 173 -21.94 24.33 8.96
C PHE A 173 -21.80 25.85 8.87
N MET A 174 -21.85 26.44 7.69
CA MET A 174 -21.59 27.87 7.51
C MET A 174 -22.89 28.65 7.29
N GLU A 175 -23.38 29.30 8.34
CA GLU A 175 -24.47 30.26 8.21
C GLU A 175 -24.02 31.48 7.39
N GLY A 176 -24.76 31.79 6.32
CA GLY A 176 -24.42 32.86 5.38
C GLY A 176 -23.05 32.66 4.72
N ALA A 177 -22.81 31.47 4.17
CA ALA A 177 -21.62 31.20 3.37
C ALA A 177 -21.44 32.25 2.26
N PRO A 178 -20.21 32.74 1.99
CA PRO A 178 -19.98 33.68 0.90
C PRO A 178 -20.43 33.09 -0.43
N ALA A 179 -21.05 33.93 -1.28
CA ALA A 179 -21.40 33.51 -2.63
C ALA A 179 -20.13 33.24 -3.43
N ILE A 180 -20.09 32.09 -4.10
CA ILE A 180 -18.99 31.72 -4.99
C ILE A 180 -19.20 32.46 -6.31
N THR A 181 -18.22 33.28 -6.70
CA THR A 181 -18.30 34.11 -7.91
C THR A 181 -17.51 33.51 -9.05
N ASP A 182 -17.89 33.80 -10.30
CA ASP A 182 -17.16 33.28 -11.47
C ASP A 182 -15.71 33.77 -11.50
N ALA A 183 -15.46 35.01 -11.05
CA ALA A 183 -14.11 35.55 -10.92
C ALA A 183 -13.24 34.75 -9.92
N GLU A 184 -13.83 34.33 -8.79
CA GLU A 184 -13.14 33.48 -7.81
C GLU A 184 -12.82 32.09 -8.39
N VAL A 185 -13.77 31.49 -9.11
CA VAL A 185 -13.58 30.18 -9.75
C VAL A 185 -12.51 30.26 -10.83
N THR A 186 -12.52 31.30 -11.67
CA THR A 186 -11.49 31.54 -12.68
C THR A 186 -10.11 31.68 -12.06
N GLN A 187 -9.98 32.49 -11.01
CA GLN A 187 -8.71 32.66 -10.32
C GLN A 187 -8.19 31.34 -9.73
N LEU A 188 -9.09 30.56 -9.13
CA LEU A 188 -8.74 29.27 -8.54
C LEU A 188 -8.28 28.27 -9.61
N ASP A 189 -8.96 28.27 -10.76
CA ASP A 189 -8.61 27.42 -11.89
C ASP A 189 -7.27 27.84 -12.54
N GLU A 190 -7.00 29.14 -12.67
CA GLU A 190 -5.71 29.63 -13.17
C GLU A 190 -4.55 29.24 -12.25
N GLU A 191 -4.75 29.32 -10.93
CA GLU A 191 -3.72 29.02 -9.93
C GLU A 191 -3.45 27.51 -9.81
N TYR A 192 -4.50 26.69 -9.77
CA TYR A 192 -4.40 25.26 -9.46
C TYR A 192 -4.72 24.32 -10.62
N GLN A 193 -5.09 24.85 -11.79
CA GLN A 193 -5.38 24.10 -13.02
C GLN A 193 -6.46 23.01 -12.82
N LEU A 194 -7.51 23.34 -12.08
CA LEU A 194 -8.57 22.41 -11.65
C LEU A 194 -9.35 21.80 -12.84
N SER A 195 -9.45 22.55 -13.93
CA SER A 195 -10.17 22.22 -15.16
C SER A 195 -9.30 21.53 -16.22
N LYS A 196 -7.99 21.35 -15.98
CA LYS A 196 -7.12 20.63 -16.94
C LYS A 196 -7.17 19.11 -16.79
N GLY A 197 -7.75 18.61 -15.70
CA GLY A 197 -7.69 17.20 -15.35
C GLY A 197 -6.27 16.80 -14.90
N THR A 198 -6.17 15.77 -14.08
CA THR A 198 -4.88 15.21 -13.65
C THR A 198 -4.70 13.85 -14.29
N GLU A 199 -3.51 13.58 -14.84
CA GLU A 199 -3.15 12.25 -15.31
C GLU A 199 -2.71 11.41 -14.12
N GLU A 200 -3.50 10.41 -13.74
CA GLU A 200 -3.04 9.35 -12.86
C GLU A 200 -2.16 8.40 -13.67
N PRO A 201 -0.89 8.21 -13.28
CA PRO A 201 -0.02 7.28 -13.96
C PRO A 201 -0.56 5.85 -13.81
N GLY A 202 -0.40 5.06 -14.88
CA GLY A 202 -0.73 3.64 -14.82
C GLY A 202 0.16 2.90 -13.84
N ILE A 203 -0.38 1.89 -13.18
CA ILE A 203 0.36 0.97 -12.31
C ILE A 203 0.62 -0.29 -13.12
N LEU A 204 1.90 -0.58 -13.42
CA LEU A 204 2.34 -1.86 -13.98
C LEU A 204 2.92 -2.74 -12.85
N PRO A 205 2.21 -3.79 -12.42
CA PRO A 205 2.68 -4.68 -11.36
C PRO A 205 3.90 -5.51 -11.80
N VAL A 206 4.72 -5.96 -10.86
CA VAL A 206 5.96 -6.71 -11.17
C VAL A 206 5.64 -8.03 -11.89
N ALA A 207 4.63 -8.76 -11.44
CA ALA A 207 4.15 -9.98 -12.08
C ALA A 207 3.58 -9.70 -13.47
N GLY A 208 2.92 -8.54 -13.64
CA GLY A 208 2.46 -8.06 -14.94
C GLY A 208 3.63 -7.83 -15.91
N ALA A 209 4.67 -7.14 -15.45
CA ALA A 209 5.88 -6.90 -16.23
C ALA A 209 6.59 -8.21 -16.60
N GLN A 210 6.74 -9.14 -15.65
CA GLN A 210 7.32 -10.46 -15.91
C GLN A 210 6.54 -11.22 -16.99
N LYS A 211 5.21 -11.21 -16.92
CA LYS A 211 4.36 -11.86 -17.93
C LYS A 211 4.52 -11.25 -19.31
N LEU A 212 4.64 -9.92 -19.41
CA LEU A 212 4.91 -9.23 -20.68
C LEU A 212 6.26 -9.66 -21.27
N VAL A 213 7.32 -9.68 -20.45
CA VAL A 213 8.65 -10.14 -20.87
C VAL A 213 8.61 -11.61 -21.32
N MET A 214 7.89 -12.48 -20.59
CA MET A 214 7.72 -13.88 -20.98
C MET A 214 6.96 -14.03 -22.30
N ASN A 215 5.93 -13.21 -22.53
CA ASN A 215 5.17 -13.21 -23.79
C ASN A 215 6.02 -12.74 -24.97
N GLU A 216 6.81 -11.67 -24.82
CA GLU A 216 7.74 -11.20 -25.85
C GLU A 216 8.78 -12.27 -26.22
N LYS A 217 9.15 -13.12 -25.26
CA LYS A 217 10.11 -14.21 -25.43
C LYS A 217 9.44 -15.58 -25.61
N ALA A 218 8.14 -15.63 -25.94
CA ALA A 218 7.40 -16.88 -26.05
C ALA A 218 7.98 -17.83 -27.11
N ASP A 219 8.40 -17.32 -28.27
CA ASP A 219 9.06 -18.13 -29.32
C ASP A 219 10.39 -18.71 -28.84
N LEU A 220 11.22 -17.88 -28.20
CA LEU A 220 12.50 -18.30 -27.62
C LEU A 220 12.29 -19.39 -26.58
N SER A 221 11.32 -19.22 -25.68
CA SER A 221 10.96 -20.21 -24.66
C SER A 221 10.51 -21.54 -25.29
N LYS A 222 9.66 -21.48 -26.33
CA LYS A 222 9.21 -22.67 -27.07
C LYS A 222 10.37 -23.42 -27.73
N ARG A 223 11.26 -22.71 -28.44
CA ARG A 223 12.43 -23.29 -29.11
C ARG A 223 13.41 -23.88 -28.10
N LEU A 224 13.64 -23.19 -26.98
CA LEU A 224 14.52 -23.66 -25.91
C LEU A 224 14.00 -24.94 -25.26
N ASN A 225 12.70 -24.98 -24.91
CA ASN A 225 12.08 -26.17 -24.34
C ASN A 225 12.16 -27.37 -25.30
N SER A 226 11.89 -27.15 -26.59
CA SER A 226 12.05 -28.17 -27.62
C SER A 226 13.49 -28.71 -27.69
N ALA A 227 14.49 -27.83 -27.71
CA ALA A 227 15.90 -28.21 -27.74
C ALA A 227 16.34 -28.97 -26.47
N LEU A 228 15.85 -28.56 -25.30
CA LEU A 228 16.13 -29.23 -24.03
C LEU A 228 15.52 -30.63 -23.97
N GLU A 229 14.30 -30.82 -24.46
CA GLU A 229 13.67 -32.14 -24.53
C GLU A 229 14.38 -33.06 -25.54
N LYS A 230 14.76 -32.54 -26.73
CA LYS A 230 15.62 -33.28 -27.68
C LYS A 230 16.95 -33.68 -27.03
N LEU A 231 17.58 -32.79 -26.25
CA LEU A 231 18.84 -33.07 -25.59
C LEU A 231 18.70 -34.12 -24.47
N LYS A 232 17.57 -34.13 -23.76
CA LYS A 232 17.27 -35.15 -22.74
C LYS A 232 17.10 -36.53 -23.34
N SER A 233 16.50 -36.66 -24.54
CA SER A 233 16.34 -37.97 -25.18
C SER A 233 17.63 -38.55 -25.78
N MET A 234 18.71 -37.77 -25.83
CA MET A 234 20.01 -38.12 -26.42
C MET A 234 21.09 -38.48 -25.38
N GLU A 235 20.74 -39.13 -24.25
CA GLU A 235 21.71 -39.40 -23.17
C GLU A 235 22.90 -40.30 -23.59
N THR A 236 22.70 -41.14 -24.59
CA THR A 236 23.72 -42.05 -25.14
C THR A 236 24.44 -41.48 -26.36
N ASP A 237 24.08 -40.30 -26.85
CA ASP A 237 24.73 -39.67 -28.00
C ASP A 237 26.06 -39.03 -27.60
N ASP A 238 27.13 -39.38 -28.31
CA ASP A 238 28.48 -38.89 -28.02
C ASP A 238 28.63 -37.37 -28.22
N ASN A 239 27.87 -36.78 -29.13
CA ASN A 239 27.90 -35.33 -29.37
C ASN A 239 27.06 -34.58 -28.32
N ALA A 240 25.96 -35.16 -27.84
CA ALA A 240 25.22 -34.62 -26.70
C ALA A 240 26.06 -34.67 -25.42
N ARG A 241 26.86 -35.74 -25.22
CA ARG A 241 27.83 -35.83 -24.13
C ARG A 241 28.96 -34.81 -24.26
N LEU A 242 29.49 -34.63 -25.47
CA LEU A 242 30.48 -33.61 -25.77
C LEU A 242 29.94 -32.20 -25.49
N PHE A 243 28.70 -31.89 -25.89
CA PHE A 243 28.07 -30.62 -25.57
C PHE A 243 27.96 -30.40 -24.05
N LYS A 244 27.46 -31.39 -23.30
CA LYS A 244 27.35 -31.33 -21.84
C LYS A 244 28.71 -31.18 -21.14
N SER A 245 29.79 -31.73 -21.68
CA SER A 245 31.12 -31.62 -21.07
C SER A 245 31.76 -30.25 -21.29
N VAL A 246 31.30 -29.48 -22.28
CA VAL A 246 31.79 -28.14 -22.59
C VAL A 246 30.81 -27.02 -22.24
N THR A 247 29.68 -27.33 -21.57
CA THR A 247 28.75 -26.33 -21.03
C THR A 247 28.81 -26.25 -19.51
N GLY A 248 28.78 -25.02 -18.98
CA GLY A 248 28.54 -24.78 -17.56
C GLY A 248 27.04 -24.73 -17.24
N ASN A 249 26.24 -24.28 -18.21
CA ASN A 249 24.78 -24.28 -18.15
C ASN A 249 24.21 -24.53 -19.54
N SER A 250 23.77 -25.76 -19.81
CA SER A 250 23.23 -26.17 -21.12
C SER A 250 22.01 -25.36 -21.54
N SER A 251 21.14 -24.97 -20.60
CA SER A 251 19.97 -24.14 -20.90
C SER A 251 20.37 -22.73 -21.32
N ALA A 252 21.34 -22.12 -20.64
CA ALA A 252 21.88 -20.82 -21.02
C ALA A 252 22.59 -20.88 -22.38
N ALA A 253 23.37 -21.94 -22.63
CA ALA A 253 24.05 -22.13 -23.91
C ALA A 253 23.07 -22.25 -25.08
N LEU A 254 22.03 -23.08 -24.94
CA LEU A 254 21.00 -23.20 -25.96
C LEU A 254 20.21 -21.89 -26.12
N ALA A 255 19.89 -21.18 -25.04
CA ALA A 255 19.18 -19.91 -25.11
C ALA A 255 20.00 -18.85 -25.88
N THR A 256 21.31 -18.76 -25.63
CA THR A 256 22.21 -17.86 -26.36
C THR A 256 22.26 -18.21 -27.85
N LEU A 257 22.40 -19.49 -28.19
CA LEU A 257 22.43 -19.95 -29.59
C LEU A 257 21.09 -19.75 -30.32
N ILE A 258 19.96 -19.80 -29.60
CA ILE A 258 18.63 -19.57 -30.17
C ILE A 258 18.38 -18.08 -30.41
N ASN A 259 18.92 -17.21 -29.53
CA ASN A 259 18.75 -15.77 -29.57
C ASN A 259 19.69 -15.07 -30.57
N ASP A 260 20.90 -15.60 -30.75
CA ASP A 260 21.88 -15.10 -31.72
C ASP A 260 21.98 -16.05 -32.92
N ASN A 261 21.58 -15.63 -34.12
CA ASN A 261 21.69 -16.46 -35.32
C ASN A 261 23.05 -16.35 -36.03
N THR A 262 24.00 -15.59 -35.51
CA THR A 262 25.28 -15.36 -36.20
C THR A 262 26.25 -16.54 -36.15
N TRP A 263 26.15 -17.39 -35.11
CA TRP A 263 27.06 -18.53 -34.93
C TRP A 263 26.86 -19.64 -35.98
N ASN A 264 25.66 -19.76 -36.56
CA ASN A 264 25.30 -20.92 -37.39
C ASN A 264 25.78 -20.81 -38.86
N LYS A 265 26.44 -19.71 -39.23
CA LYS A 265 26.97 -19.46 -40.59
C LYS A 265 28.08 -20.43 -40.96
N ASP A 266 29.06 -20.55 -40.09
CA ASP A 266 30.22 -21.41 -40.24
C ASP A 266 30.91 -21.64 -38.88
N VAL A 267 31.82 -22.60 -38.83
CA VAL A 267 32.57 -22.97 -37.62
C VAL A 267 33.37 -21.78 -37.06
N LYS A 268 33.87 -20.89 -37.93
CA LYS A 268 34.64 -19.70 -37.54
C LYS A 268 33.77 -18.70 -36.80
N SER A 269 32.53 -18.51 -37.24
CA SER A 269 31.53 -17.63 -36.64
C SER A 269 31.10 -18.16 -35.27
N PHE A 270 30.95 -19.49 -35.13
CA PHE A 270 30.71 -20.10 -33.83
C PHE A 270 31.88 -19.87 -32.86
N ARG A 271 33.12 -20.05 -33.33
CA ARG A 271 34.32 -19.77 -32.52
C ARG A 271 34.41 -18.31 -32.09
N ALA A 272 34.19 -17.39 -33.04
CA ALA A 272 34.20 -15.95 -32.77
C ALA A 272 33.10 -15.50 -31.80
N MET A 273 31.95 -16.20 -31.76
CA MET A 273 30.89 -15.95 -30.79
C MET A 273 31.31 -16.40 -29.38
N LEU A 274 31.92 -17.58 -29.27
CA LEU A 274 32.44 -18.09 -27.99
C LEU A 274 33.56 -17.21 -27.43
N ASP A 275 34.50 -16.79 -28.28
CA ASP A 275 35.66 -15.96 -27.89
C ASP A 275 35.26 -14.63 -27.24
N LYS A 276 34.06 -14.11 -27.53
CA LYS A 276 33.58 -12.84 -26.94
C LYS A 276 33.26 -12.98 -25.46
N ASN A 277 32.53 -14.03 -25.04
CA ASN A 277 32.08 -14.20 -23.66
C ASN A 277 31.63 -15.66 -23.37
N ILE A 278 32.58 -16.58 -23.21
CA ILE A 278 32.34 -18.03 -23.03
C ILE A 278 31.35 -18.33 -21.90
N VAL A 279 31.61 -17.81 -20.69
CA VAL A 279 30.82 -18.12 -19.48
C VAL A 279 29.43 -17.49 -19.56
N GLN A 280 29.31 -16.25 -20.04
CA GLN A 280 28.00 -15.60 -20.19
C GLN A 280 27.16 -16.28 -21.27
N ASN A 281 27.80 -16.89 -22.27
CA ASN A 281 27.16 -17.70 -23.28
C ASN A 281 26.78 -19.11 -22.78
N GLY A 282 26.98 -19.44 -21.50
CA GLY A 282 26.62 -20.74 -20.92
C GLY A 282 27.64 -21.87 -21.17
N PHE A 283 28.74 -21.58 -21.87
CA PHE A 283 29.82 -22.53 -22.13
C PHE A 283 30.85 -22.53 -21.01
N ALA A 284 31.56 -23.65 -20.86
CA ALA A 284 32.70 -23.78 -19.97
C ALA A 284 34.00 -23.46 -20.75
N PRO A 285 35.07 -22.96 -20.11
CA PRO A 285 36.37 -22.74 -20.75
C PRO A 285 36.96 -23.99 -21.43
N ALA A 286 36.50 -25.18 -21.04
CA ALA A 286 36.84 -26.44 -21.70
C ALA A 286 36.53 -26.45 -23.21
N VAL A 287 35.55 -25.66 -23.67
CA VAL A 287 35.19 -25.56 -25.09
C VAL A 287 36.36 -25.09 -25.97
N LEU A 288 37.28 -24.28 -25.42
CA LEU A 288 38.46 -23.81 -26.14
C LEU A 288 39.56 -24.86 -26.27
N ARG A 289 39.48 -25.94 -25.48
CA ARG A 289 40.46 -27.03 -25.48
C ARG A 289 40.11 -28.12 -26.49
N LEU A 290 38.93 -28.04 -27.12
CA LEU A 290 38.52 -28.98 -28.16
C LEU A 290 39.45 -28.89 -29.37
N GLY A 291 39.80 -30.05 -29.92
CA GLY A 291 40.46 -30.12 -31.23
C GLY A 291 39.51 -29.66 -32.35
N ASP A 292 40.06 -29.32 -33.52
CA ASP A 292 39.26 -28.79 -34.62
C ASP A 292 38.16 -29.78 -35.10
N GLU A 293 38.42 -31.09 -35.05
CA GLU A 293 37.43 -32.13 -35.37
C GLU A 293 36.29 -32.20 -34.34
N GLU A 294 36.61 -32.15 -33.04
CA GLU A 294 35.63 -32.16 -31.96
C GLU A 294 34.78 -30.88 -31.99
N PHE A 295 35.41 -29.75 -32.28
CA PHE A 295 34.74 -28.47 -32.40
C PHE A 295 33.79 -28.43 -33.62
N ALA A 296 34.20 -29.01 -34.76
CA ALA A 296 33.34 -29.16 -35.93
C ALA A 296 32.15 -30.11 -35.67
N ARG A 297 32.38 -31.21 -34.95
CA ARG A 297 31.29 -32.12 -34.50
C ARG A 297 30.30 -31.40 -33.60
N LEU A 298 30.78 -30.64 -32.61
CA LEU A 298 29.95 -29.85 -31.71
C LEU A 298 29.09 -28.84 -32.48
N TYR A 299 29.69 -28.10 -33.42
CA TYR A 299 28.97 -27.16 -34.28
C TYR A 299 27.85 -27.82 -35.08
N ASN A 300 28.14 -28.94 -35.75
CA ASN A 300 27.15 -29.66 -36.57
C ASN A 300 26.02 -30.24 -35.72
N PHE A 301 26.36 -30.80 -34.55
CA PHE A 301 25.38 -31.29 -33.59
C PHE A 301 24.43 -30.17 -33.14
N LEU A 302 24.96 -29.02 -32.72
CA LEU A 302 24.16 -27.87 -32.29
C LEU A 302 23.27 -27.33 -33.41
N LYS A 303 23.77 -27.31 -34.66
CA LYS A 303 23.00 -26.89 -35.83
C LYS A 303 21.83 -27.82 -36.10
N GLY A 304 22.02 -29.14 -35.97
CA GLY A 304 20.94 -30.13 -36.11
C GLY A 304 19.95 -30.11 -34.95
N LEU A 305 20.43 -29.87 -33.72
CA LEU A 305 19.59 -29.80 -32.52
C LEU A 305 18.63 -28.59 -32.58
N LEU A 306 19.13 -27.44 -33.04
CA LEU A 306 18.44 -26.15 -33.04
C LEU A 306 17.73 -25.79 -34.36
N ALA A 307 17.83 -26.66 -35.36
CA ALA A 307 16.97 -26.63 -36.55
C ALA A 307 15.53 -27.04 -36.21
#